data_AF-A0A7Y8TI43-F1
#
_entry.id   AF-A0A7Y8TI43-F1
#
_cell.length_a   1.000
_cell.length_b   1.000
_cell.length_c   1.000
_cell.angle_alpha   90.00
_cell.angle_beta   90.00
_cell.angle_gamma   90.00
#
_symmetry.space_group_name_H-M   'P 1'
#
loop_
_entity.id
_entity.type
_entity.pdbx_description
1 polymer ?
#
loop_
_entity_poly.entity_id
_entity_poly.type
_entity_poly.pdbx_seq_one_letter_code
_entity_poly.pdbx_strand_id
1 'polypeptide(L)'
;MQNKFFEVLNIRIIAFHFLGTILLLLSIRQFAFFINIDLLKMVEQYGNEISWKAHLSLDQKDMVIKYLSMVHQAGFFGVLLGGMISAYICWRNFVHTNNAMVVIVLGYIVYRFDLLALSDIQTLLLYPGMIAKANGLAGILLINGIYLLGCAVLIFFSRLTKRFV
;
A
#
# COMPACT_ATOMS: atom_id res chain seq x y z
N MET A 1 -34.15 10.38 18.33
CA MET A 1 -33.13 10.89 17.38
C MET A 1 -32.45 9.69 16.74
N GLN A 2 -32.95 9.24 15.58
CA GLN A 2 -32.24 8.22 14.80
C GLN A 2 -30.98 8.86 14.21
N ASN A 3 -29.84 8.17 14.35
CA ASN A 3 -28.52 8.65 13.93
C ASN A 3 -28.47 8.85 12.40
N LYS A 4 -28.77 10.07 11.93
CA LYS A 4 -28.57 10.52 10.54
C LYS A 4 -27.15 10.29 10.00
N PHE A 5 -26.18 10.01 10.88
CA PHE A 5 -24.80 9.71 10.48
C PHE A 5 -24.65 8.39 9.72
N PHE A 6 -25.45 7.37 10.05
CA PHE A 6 -25.37 6.06 9.38
C PHE A 6 -26.14 6.03 8.06
N GLU A 7 -27.17 6.85 7.89
CA GLU A 7 -27.92 6.98 6.61
C GLU A 7 -27.06 7.57 5.47
N VAL A 8 -25.89 8.10 5.81
CA VAL A 8 -24.96 8.80 4.90
C VAL A 8 -23.79 7.89 4.45
N LEU A 9 -23.56 6.77 5.14
CA LEU A 9 -22.42 5.88 4.88
C LEU A 9 -22.79 4.78 3.88
N ASN A 10 -22.03 4.72 2.79
CA ASN A 10 -22.13 3.70 1.77
C ASN A 10 -21.02 2.67 1.96
N ILE A 11 -21.37 1.57 2.64
CA ILE A 11 -20.44 0.48 2.98
C ILE A 11 -19.75 -0.10 1.73
N ARG A 12 -20.44 -0.16 0.59
CA ARG A 12 -19.86 -0.69 -0.66
C ARG A 12 -18.74 0.22 -1.16
N ILE A 13 -19.00 1.53 -1.20
CA ILE A 13 -17.98 2.53 -1.58
C ILE A 13 -16.80 2.46 -0.62
N ILE A 14 -17.06 2.42 0.69
CA ILE A 14 -16.02 2.31 1.70
C ILE A 14 -15.18 1.05 1.47
N ALA A 15 -15.80 -0.12 1.27
CA ALA A 15 -15.08 -1.37 1.07
C ALA A 15 -14.19 -1.36 -0.19
N PHE A 16 -14.71 -0.89 -1.33
CA PHE A 16 -13.92 -0.81 -2.57
C PHE A 16 -12.81 0.23 -2.47
N HIS A 17 -13.09 1.43 -1.97
CA HIS A 17 -12.07 2.47 -1.84
C HIS A 17 -11.02 2.11 -0.78
N PHE A 18 -11.41 1.42 0.28
CA PHE A 18 -10.49 0.86 1.26
C PHE A 18 -9.56 -0.17 0.61
N LEU A 19 -10.11 -1.15 -0.12
CA LEU A 19 -9.30 -2.12 -0.86
C LEU A 19 -8.34 -1.44 -1.85
N GLY A 20 -8.81 -0.44 -2.60
CA GLY A 20 -7.97 0.35 -3.50
C GLY A 20 -6.86 1.09 -2.76
N THR A 21 -7.15 1.65 -1.58
CA THR A 21 -6.17 2.33 -0.72
C THR A 21 -5.11 1.36 -0.20
N ILE A 22 -5.51 0.15 0.19
CA ILE A 22 -4.57 -0.90 0.61
C ILE A 22 -3.63 -1.30 -0.53
N LEU A 23 -4.16 -1.54 -1.73
CA LEU A 23 -3.32 -1.88 -2.89
C LEU A 23 -2.36 -0.75 -3.25
N LEU A 24 -2.82 0.51 -3.16
CA LEU A 24 -1.99 1.68 -3.42
C LEU A 24 -0.88 1.83 -2.37
N LEU A 25 -1.19 1.64 -1.09
CA LEU A 25 -0.22 1.61 0.00
C LEU A 25 0.87 0.57 -0.27
N LEU A 26 0.46 -0.66 -0.61
CA LEU A 26 1.39 -1.76 -0.88
C LEU A 26 2.26 -1.46 -2.09
N SER A 27 1.68 -0.94 -3.17
CA SER A 27 2.40 -0.51 -4.38
C SER A 27 3.48 0.54 -4.06
N ILE A 28 3.13 1.57 -3.31
CA ILE A 28 4.07 2.65 -2.96
C ILE A 28 5.19 2.14 -2.06
N ARG A 29 4.90 1.25 -1.11
CA ARG A 29 5.94 0.59 -0.29
C ARG A 29 6.91 -0.22 -1.16
N GLN A 30 6.41 -0.93 -2.18
CA GLN A 30 7.26 -1.69 -3.11
C GLN A 30 8.17 -0.78 -3.93
N PHE A 31 7.66 0.35 -4.44
CA PHE A 31 8.49 1.32 -5.15
C PHE A 31 9.51 2.02 -4.24
N ALA A 32 9.14 2.31 -2.99
CA ALA A 32 10.08 2.85 -2.00
C ALA A 32 11.21 1.84 -1.69
N PHE A 33 10.88 0.55 -1.62
CA PHE A 33 11.87 -0.53 -1.50
C PHE A 33 12.79 -0.58 -2.73
N PHE A 34 12.21 -0.54 -3.93
CA PHE A 34 12.92 -0.62 -5.21
C PHE A 34 13.99 0.48 -5.39
N ILE A 35 13.74 1.69 -4.90
CA ILE A 35 14.65 2.84 -5.06
C ILE A 35 15.96 2.66 -4.24
N ASN A 36 15.98 1.81 -3.22
CA ASN A 36 17.17 1.61 -2.38
C ASN A 36 18.00 0.39 -2.83
N ILE A 37 18.88 0.62 -3.80
CA ILE A 37 19.71 -0.42 -4.44
C ILE A 37 20.64 -1.12 -3.44
N ASP A 38 21.17 -0.41 -2.45
CA ASP A 38 22.14 -0.97 -1.50
C ASP A 38 21.49 -1.96 -0.52
N LEU A 39 20.28 -1.63 -0.05
CA LEU A 39 19.51 -2.55 0.79
C LEU A 39 19.01 -3.76 -0.01
N LEU A 40 18.61 -3.55 -1.27
CA LEU A 40 18.24 -4.61 -2.21
C LEU A 40 19.36 -5.65 -2.34
N LYS A 41 20.60 -5.21 -2.56
CA LYS A 41 21.78 -6.08 -2.62
C LYS A 41 22.02 -6.83 -1.31
N MET A 42 21.83 -6.19 -0.16
CA MET A 42 21.96 -6.87 1.14
C MET A 42 20.89 -7.95 1.33
N VAL A 43 19.63 -7.67 0.98
CA VAL A 43 18.56 -8.66 1.07
C VAL A 43 18.81 -9.82 0.11
N GLU A 44 19.26 -9.56 -1.11
CA GLU A 44 19.64 -10.61 -2.06
C GLU A 44 20.82 -11.46 -1.58
N GLN A 45 21.82 -10.84 -0.95
CA GLN A 45 23.03 -11.53 -0.49
C GLN A 45 22.79 -12.43 0.74
N TYR A 46 21.98 -11.97 1.70
CA TYR A 46 21.80 -12.66 2.98
C TYR A 46 20.42 -13.34 3.13
N GLY A 47 19.53 -13.13 2.17
CA GLY A 47 18.22 -13.80 2.05
C GLY A 47 17.17 -13.29 3.02
N ASN A 48 17.30 -13.60 4.31
CA ASN A 48 16.27 -13.31 5.31
C ASN A 48 16.63 -12.10 6.21
N GLU A 49 15.60 -11.52 6.82
CA GLU A 49 15.70 -10.31 7.64
C GLU A 49 16.66 -10.43 8.83
N ILE A 50 16.65 -11.60 9.47
CA ILE A 50 17.49 -11.89 10.64
C ILE A 50 18.96 -11.96 10.21
N SER A 51 19.23 -12.59 9.08
CA SER A 51 20.56 -12.80 8.53
C SER A 51 21.23 -11.50 8.10
N TRP A 52 20.57 -10.63 7.33
CA TRP A 52 21.21 -9.35 6.97
C TRP A 52 21.32 -8.40 8.17
N LYS A 53 20.33 -8.39 9.09
CA LYS A 53 20.43 -7.58 10.31
C LYS A 53 21.61 -7.97 11.21
N ALA A 54 21.94 -9.26 11.27
CA ALA A 54 23.10 -9.76 12.01
C ALA A 54 24.45 -9.34 11.40
N HIS A 55 24.49 -9.02 10.11
CA HIS A 55 25.71 -8.64 9.37
C HIS A 55 25.85 -7.13 9.17
N LEU A 56 24.95 -6.32 9.73
CA LEU A 56 25.03 -4.85 9.63
C LEU A 56 26.19 -4.30 10.47
N SER A 57 27.13 -3.62 9.81
CA SER A 57 28.06 -2.73 10.51
C SER A 57 27.32 -1.55 11.16
N LEU A 58 27.95 -0.86 12.11
CA LEU A 58 27.37 0.34 12.75
C LEU A 58 26.97 1.40 11.71
N ASP A 59 27.80 1.61 10.69
CA ASP A 59 27.51 2.58 9.62
C ASP A 59 26.33 2.16 8.72
N GLN A 60 26.10 0.84 8.59
CA GLN A 60 24.97 0.30 7.82
C GLN A 60 23.66 0.32 8.61
N LYS A 61 23.70 0.38 9.95
CA LYS A 61 22.49 0.50 10.78
C LYS A 61 21.76 1.83 10.53
N ASP A 62 22.50 2.92 10.39
CA ASP A 62 21.91 4.23 10.07
C ASP A 62 21.24 4.25 8.69
N MET A 63 21.84 3.57 7.71
CA MET A 63 21.24 3.39 6.38
C MET A 63 19.90 2.64 6.47
N VAL A 64 19.87 1.55 7.26
CA VAL A 64 18.66 0.74 7.47
C VAL A 64 17.58 1.52 8.22
N ILE A 65 17.93 2.30 9.24
CA ILE A 65 16.96 3.12 10.00
C ILE A 65 16.36 4.20 9.09
N LYS A 66 17.19 4.93 8.34
CA LYS A 66 16.72 5.93 7.37
C LYS A 66 15.81 5.29 6.32
N TYR A 67 16.16 4.09 5.87
CA TYR A 67 15.37 3.32 4.94
C TYR A 67 13.99 2.91 5.50
N LEU A 68 13.96 2.29 6.69
CA LEU A 68 12.69 1.89 7.33
C LEU A 68 11.79 3.10 7.56
N SER A 69 12.38 4.24 7.95
CA SER A 69 11.66 5.51 8.04
C SER A 69 11.10 5.95 6.69
N MET A 70 11.87 5.86 5.59
CA MET A 70 11.41 6.22 4.25
C MET A 70 10.26 5.32 3.78
N VAL A 71 10.34 4.01 3.96
CA VAL A 71 9.26 3.08 3.59
C VAL A 71 8.01 3.31 4.44
N HIS A 72 8.19 3.61 5.72
CA HIS A 72 7.09 3.98 6.61
C HIS A 72 6.42 5.26 6.09
N GLN A 73 7.18 6.34 5.86
CA GLN A 73 6.67 7.58 5.29
C GLN A 73 5.97 7.37 3.94
N ALA A 74 6.55 6.56 3.05
CA ALA A 74 5.94 6.21 1.77
C ALA A 74 4.59 5.50 1.94
N GLY A 75 4.49 4.56 2.90
CA GLY A 75 3.22 3.93 3.26
C GLY A 75 2.18 4.92 3.74
N PHE A 76 2.56 5.90 4.57
CA PHE A 76 1.67 6.97 5.01
C PHE A 76 1.18 7.83 3.84
N PHE A 77 2.09 8.21 2.93
CA PHE A 77 1.71 8.89 1.69
C PHE A 77 0.75 8.08 0.84
N GLY A 78 0.90 6.74 0.80
CA GLY A 78 -0.05 5.87 0.11
C GLY A 78 -1.47 5.90 0.70
N VAL A 79 -1.59 5.91 2.04
CA VAL A 79 -2.89 6.07 2.72
C VAL A 79 -3.49 7.43 2.38
N LEU A 80 -2.71 8.52 2.50
CA LEU A 80 -3.19 9.86 2.20
C LEU A 80 -3.63 10.01 0.76
N LEU A 81 -2.83 9.52 -0.20
CA LEU A 81 -3.15 9.57 -1.62
C LEU A 81 -4.42 8.76 -1.94
N GLY A 82 -4.55 7.55 -1.40
CA GLY A 82 -5.76 6.74 -1.56
C GLY A 82 -7.00 7.41 -0.97
N GLY A 83 -6.84 8.06 0.19
CA GLY A 83 -7.85 8.90 0.82
C GLY A 83 -8.27 10.09 -0.02
N MET A 84 -7.32 10.82 -0.60
CA MET A 84 -7.58 11.95 -1.50
C MET A 84 -8.31 11.49 -2.77
N ILE A 85 -7.90 10.38 -3.38
CA ILE A 85 -8.59 9.79 -4.54
C ILE A 85 -10.02 9.40 -4.16
N SER A 86 -10.20 8.73 -3.02
CA SER A 86 -11.53 8.39 -2.50
C SER A 86 -12.40 9.62 -2.29
N ALA A 87 -11.86 10.67 -1.67
CA ALA A 87 -12.58 11.92 -1.42
C ALA A 87 -13.00 12.62 -2.74
N TYR A 88 -12.08 12.66 -3.71
CA TYR A 88 -12.35 13.19 -5.05
C TYR A 88 -13.47 12.42 -5.76
N ILE A 89 -13.45 11.08 -5.70
CA ILE A 89 -14.49 10.24 -6.31
C ILE A 89 -15.84 10.45 -5.62
N CYS A 90 -15.87 10.48 -4.27
CA CYS A 90 -17.10 10.77 -3.53
C CYS A 90 -17.68 12.12 -3.95
N TRP A 91 -16.87 13.17 -3.95
CA TRP A 91 -17.29 14.51 -4.36
C TRP A 91 -17.85 14.53 -5.79
N ARG A 92 -17.12 13.96 -6.75
CA ARG A 92 -17.50 13.96 -8.17
C ARG A 92 -18.77 13.15 -8.45
N ASN A 93 -19.07 12.15 -7.62
CA ASN A 93 -20.27 11.31 -7.75
C ASN A 93 -21.41 11.76 -6.82
N PHE A 94 -21.31 12.94 -6.20
CA PHE A 94 -22.31 13.47 -5.27
C PHE A 94 -22.61 12.56 -4.07
N VAL A 95 -21.64 11.74 -3.67
CA VAL A 95 -21.69 10.91 -2.47
C VAL A 95 -21.01 11.65 -1.33
N HIS A 96 -21.53 11.49 -0.11
CA HIS A 96 -20.95 12.10 1.07
C HIS A 96 -19.46 11.74 1.26
N THR A 97 -18.63 12.76 1.46
CA THR A 97 -17.18 12.64 1.65
C THR A 97 -16.80 11.96 2.96
N ASN A 98 -17.72 11.82 3.91
CA ASN A 98 -17.53 11.05 5.14
C ASN A 98 -17.13 9.59 4.85
N ASN A 99 -17.55 9.02 3.72
CA ASN A 99 -17.10 7.70 3.26
C ASN A 99 -15.59 7.64 3.07
N ALA A 100 -14.99 8.69 2.49
CA ALA A 100 -13.55 8.79 2.32
C ALA A 100 -12.81 8.98 3.66
N MET A 101 -13.42 9.67 4.63
CA MET A 101 -12.84 9.75 5.97
C MET A 101 -12.77 8.38 6.64
N VAL A 102 -13.82 7.56 6.52
CA VAL A 102 -13.78 6.18 7.03
C VAL A 102 -12.67 5.37 6.34
N VAL A 103 -12.52 5.51 5.02
CA VAL A 103 -11.44 4.86 4.26
C VAL A 103 -10.05 5.28 4.77
N ILE A 104 -9.84 6.57 5.04
CA ILE A 104 -8.58 7.10 5.58
C ILE A 104 -8.31 6.52 6.97
N VAL A 105 -9.29 6.52 7.87
CA VAL A 105 -9.14 6.00 9.23
C VAL A 105 -8.81 4.51 9.20
N LEU A 106 -9.54 3.71 8.42
CA LEU A 106 -9.27 2.28 8.29
C LEU A 106 -7.90 2.03 7.66
N GLY A 107 -7.54 2.76 6.59
CA GLY A 107 -6.24 2.66 5.95
C GLY A 107 -5.10 3.03 6.90
N TYR A 108 -5.30 4.07 7.73
CA TYR A 108 -4.33 4.48 8.73
C TYR A 108 -4.16 3.42 9.83
N ILE A 109 -5.24 2.79 10.30
CA ILE A 109 -5.16 1.67 11.27
C ILE A 109 -4.31 0.54 10.69
N VAL A 110 -4.62 0.10 9.47
CA VAL A 110 -3.85 -0.95 8.80
C VAL A 110 -2.37 -0.59 8.66
N TYR A 111 -2.10 0.65 8.22
CA TYR A 111 -0.76 1.17 8.10
C TYR A 111 -0.01 1.23 9.45
N ARG A 112 -0.66 1.72 10.50
CA ARG A 112 -0.04 2.03 11.79
C ARG A 112 0.32 0.79 12.59
N PHE A 113 -0.53 -0.22 12.53
CA PHE A 113 -0.34 -1.51 13.20
C PHE A 113 0.36 -2.54 12.30
N ASP A 114 0.73 -2.15 11.09
CA ASP A 114 1.36 -3.00 10.09
C ASP A 114 0.64 -4.35 9.91
N LEU A 115 -0.70 -4.32 9.90
CA LEU A 115 -1.56 -5.50 9.76
C LEU A 115 -1.38 -6.25 8.42
N LEU A 116 -0.57 -5.66 7.55
CA LEU A 116 -0.23 -6.09 6.20
C LEU A 116 1.29 -6.12 6.04
N ALA A 117 1.99 -6.58 7.09
CA ALA A 117 3.42 -6.78 7.09
C ALA A 117 3.86 -7.49 5.80
N LEU A 118 4.97 -7.03 5.23
CA LEU A 118 5.43 -7.43 3.91
C LEU A 118 5.60 -8.97 3.79
N SER A 119 5.90 -9.66 4.90
CA SER A 119 6.07 -11.13 4.96
C SER A 119 4.81 -11.91 4.59
N ASP A 120 3.62 -11.39 4.92
CA ASP A 120 2.39 -12.18 4.88
C ASP A 120 1.61 -11.97 3.58
N ILE A 121 1.83 -10.84 2.90
CA ILE A 121 1.22 -10.52 1.61
C ILE A 121 2.03 -11.09 0.42
N GLN A 122 3.29 -11.45 0.67
CA GLN A 122 4.21 -12.05 -0.30
C GLN A 122 3.68 -13.34 -0.94
N THR A 123 2.80 -14.08 -0.26
CA THR A 123 2.35 -15.39 -0.73
C THR A 123 1.12 -15.36 -1.65
N LEU A 124 0.27 -14.32 -1.58
CA LEU A 124 -1.02 -14.31 -2.32
C LEU A 124 -1.17 -13.20 -3.36
N LEU A 125 -0.59 -12.01 -3.15
CA LEU A 125 -0.76 -10.84 -4.03
C LEU A 125 0.48 -10.49 -4.86
N LEU A 126 1.62 -11.15 -4.60
CA LEU A 126 2.94 -10.81 -5.14
C LEU A 126 3.51 -11.89 -6.10
N TYR A 127 2.69 -12.87 -6.48
CA TYR A 127 3.03 -13.90 -7.46
C TYR A 127 3.35 -13.36 -8.87
N PRO A 128 2.73 -12.26 -9.37
CA PRO A 128 3.08 -11.70 -10.67
C PRO A 128 4.56 -11.32 -10.78
N GLY A 129 5.18 -10.85 -9.70
CA GLY A 129 6.61 -10.51 -9.68
C GLY A 129 7.53 -11.69 -9.96
N MET A 130 7.08 -12.93 -9.73
CA MET A 130 7.87 -14.14 -10.01
C MET A 130 8.24 -14.29 -11.49
N ILE A 131 7.49 -13.67 -12.42
CA ILE A 131 7.86 -13.65 -13.84
C ILE A 131 9.18 -12.92 -14.08
N ALA A 132 9.54 -11.98 -13.20
CA ALA A 132 10.77 -11.20 -13.26
C ALA A 132 11.84 -11.71 -12.30
N LYS A 133 11.71 -12.95 -11.79
CA LYS A 133 12.71 -13.56 -10.88
C LYS A 133 14.12 -13.56 -11.46
N ALA A 134 14.26 -13.66 -12.79
CA ALA A 134 15.55 -13.57 -13.49
C ALA A 134 16.26 -12.21 -13.31
N ASN A 135 15.51 -11.15 -12.97
CA ASN A 135 16.01 -9.80 -12.70
C ASN A 135 16.19 -9.55 -11.19
N GLY A 136 16.24 -10.60 -10.37
CA GLY A 136 16.41 -10.51 -8.92
C GLY A 136 15.19 -9.93 -8.19
N LEU A 137 15.42 -9.54 -6.94
CA LEU A 137 14.41 -8.93 -6.07
C LEU A 137 13.94 -7.59 -6.65
N ALA A 138 14.82 -6.82 -7.30
CA ALA A 138 14.46 -5.56 -7.95
C ALA A 138 13.35 -5.74 -9.00
N GLY A 139 13.48 -6.75 -9.87
CA GLY A 139 12.45 -7.07 -10.86
C GLY A 139 11.13 -7.51 -10.24
N ILE A 140 11.19 -8.32 -9.18
CA ILE A 140 10.00 -8.78 -8.45
C ILE A 140 9.25 -7.59 -7.84
N LEU A 141 9.95 -6.70 -7.13
CA LEU A 141 9.34 -5.53 -6.48
C LEU A 141 8.72 -4.58 -7.50
N LEU A 142 9.39 -4.34 -8.63
CA LEU A 142 8.91 -3.45 -9.69
C LEU A 142 7.61 -3.96 -10.32
N ILE A 143 7.59 -5.22 -10.77
CA ILE A 143 6.42 -5.83 -11.40
C ILE A 143 5.24 -5.89 -10.43
N ASN A 144 5.49 -6.26 -9.18
CA ASN A 144 4.47 -6.26 -8.15
C ASN A 144 3.93 -4.86 -7.85
N GLY A 145 4.81 -3.86 -7.73
CA GLY A 145 4.42 -2.47 -7.54
C GLY A 145 3.49 -1.97 -8.66
N ILE A 146 3.84 -2.26 -9.92
CA ILE A 146 3.03 -1.89 -11.09
C ILE A 146 1.69 -2.63 -11.10
N TYR A 147 1.70 -3.95 -10.83
CA TYR A 147 0.49 -4.75 -10.78
C TYR A 147 -0.50 -4.23 -9.73
N LEU A 148 -0.02 -4.00 -8.51
CA LEU A 148 -0.83 -3.47 -7.41
C LEU A 148 -1.37 -2.07 -7.72
N LEU A 149 -0.55 -1.20 -8.33
CA LEU A 149 -0.99 0.13 -8.76
C LEU A 149 -2.11 0.03 -9.80
N GLY A 150 -1.93 -0.83 -10.81
CA GLY A 150 -2.94 -1.09 -11.84
C GLY A 150 -4.26 -1.56 -11.22
N CYS A 151 -4.21 -2.52 -10.29
CA CYS A 151 -5.39 -2.98 -9.57
C CYS A 151 -6.05 -1.87 -8.73
N ALA A 152 -5.26 -1.05 -8.02
CA ALA A 152 -5.78 0.08 -7.25
C ALA A 152 -6.54 1.08 -8.14
N VAL A 153 -5.93 1.46 -9.28
CA VAL A 153 -6.53 2.35 -10.28
C VAL A 153 -7.83 1.75 -10.82
N LEU A 154 -7.81 0.46 -11.19
CA LEU A 154 -9.00 -0.23 -11.69
C LEU A 154 -10.14 -0.22 -10.66
N ILE A 155 -9.84 -0.45 -9.38
CA ILE A 155 -10.83 -0.43 -8.31
C ILE A 155 -11.43 0.96 -8.14
N PHE A 156 -10.60 1.98 -7.94
CA PHE A 156 -11.05 3.36 -7.73
C PHE A 156 -11.92 3.85 -8.88
N PHE A 157 -11.50 3.61 -10.13
CA PHE A 157 -12.19 4.13 -11.31
C PHE A 157 -13.17 3.16 -11.97
N SER A 158 -13.39 1.98 -11.36
CA SER A 158 -14.31 0.98 -11.90
C SER A 158 -15.72 1.54 -12.12
N ARG A 159 -16.44 1.00 -13.10
CA ARG A 159 -17.88 1.32 -13.25
C ARG A 159 -18.71 0.79 -12.08
N LEU A 160 -18.19 -0.21 -11.35
CA LEU A 160 -18.83 -0.75 -10.15
C LEU A 160 -18.90 0.34 -9.08
N THR A 161 -17.80 1.03 -8.78
CA THR A 161 -17.77 2.13 -7.80
C THR A 161 -18.67 3.31 -8.18
N LYS A 162 -18.93 3.52 -9.47
CA LYS A 162 -19.84 4.58 -9.98
C LYS A 162 -21.33 4.24 -9.92
N ARG A 163 -21.70 2.96 -9.83
CA ARG A 163 -23.11 2.51 -9.77
C ARG A 163 -23.68 2.47 -8.35
N PHE A 164 -22.91 2.89 -7.35
CA PHE A 164 -23.32 2.89 -5.95
C PHE A 164 -23.81 4.27 -5.46
N VAL A 165 -24.09 5.19 -6.38
CA VAL A 165 -24.81 6.45 -6.12
C VAL A 165 -26.30 6.19 -6.08
#